data_AF-A0A0M8WMN5-F1
#
_entry.id   AF-A0A0M8WMN5-F1
#
_cell.length_a   1.000
_cell.length_b   1.000
_cell.length_c   1.000
_cell.angle_alpha   90.00
_cell.angle_beta   90.00
_cell.angle_gamma   90.00
#
_symmetry.space_group_name_H-M   'P 1'
#
loop_
_entity.id
_entity.type
_entity.pdbx_description
1 polymer ?
#
loop_
_entity_poly.entity_id
_entity_poly.type
_entity_poly.pdbx_seq_one_letter_code
_entity_poly.pdbx_strand_id
1 'polypeptide(L)'
;MRGYSELLDRNAQHFLTIKDHAISKGGDTSGFTGLLTLLHPVVTGVASLYGETLDFAAKMMLKDSEALKKTAEHYEKVDNIGLKLFEGVQNKLSGAQQAPQVGGN
;
A
#
# COMPACT_ATOMS: atom_id res chain seq x y z
N MET A 1 6.46 -1.72 -8.98
CA MET A 1 5.68 -0.99 -7.93
C MET A 1 4.79 -1.92 -7.10
N ARG A 2 4.11 -2.91 -7.69
CA ARG A 2 3.29 -3.90 -6.96
C ARG A 2 4.01 -4.68 -5.85
N GLY A 3 5.26 -5.10 -6.07
CA GLY A 3 6.03 -5.78 -5.02
C GLY A 3 6.32 -4.93 -3.78
N TYR A 4 6.43 -3.60 -3.92
CA TYR A 4 6.65 -2.70 -2.78
C TYR A 4 5.37 -2.46 -1.98
N SER A 5 4.21 -2.39 -2.63
CA SER A 5 2.92 -2.29 -1.93
C SER A 5 2.61 -3.56 -1.13
N GLU A 6 2.93 -4.74 -1.65
CA GLU A 6 2.81 -6.01 -0.91
C GLU A 6 3.74 -6.10 0.31
N LEU A 7 4.95 -5.52 0.23
CA LEU A 7 5.84 -5.42 1.39
C LEU A 7 5.27 -4.47 2.46
N LEU A 8 4.70 -3.33 2.05
CA LEU A 8 4.05 -2.40 2.97
C LEU A 8 2.81 -3.00 3.64
N ASP A 9 1.98 -3.75 2.88
CA ASP A 9 0.82 -4.46 3.44
C ASP A 9 1.24 -5.48 4.51
N ARG A 10 2.28 -6.28 4.22
CA ARG A 10 2.81 -7.26 5.19
C ARG A 10 3.39 -6.58 6.44
N ASN A 11 4.15 -5.51 6.27
CA ASN A 11 4.72 -4.78 7.39
C ASN A 11 3.64 -4.10 8.26
N ALA A 12 2.57 -3.60 7.65
CA ALA A 12 1.42 -3.09 8.38
C ALA A 12 0.76 -4.19 9.25
N GLN A 13 0.62 -5.40 8.71
CA GLN A 13 0.10 -6.55 9.48
C GLN A 13 1.02 -6.94 10.64
N HIS A 14 2.35 -6.85 10.46
CA HIS A 14 3.30 -7.10 11.54
C HIS A 14 3.15 -6.08 12.68
N PHE A 15 2.96 -4.80 12.38
CA PHE A 15 2.73 -3.79 13.41
C PHE A 15 1.45 -4.04 14.21
N LEU A 16 0.37 -4.46 13.55
CA LEU A 16 -0.88 -4.83 14.23
C LEU A 16 -0.69 -6.04 15.14
N THR A 17 0.06 -7.05 14.67
CA THR A 17 0.35 -8.25 15.48
C THR A 17 1.20 -7.91 16.70
N ILE A 18 2.23 -7.06 16.53
CA ILE A 18 3.07 -6.58 17.63
C ILE A 18 2.25 -5.75 18.62
N LYS A 19 1.33 -4.91 18.13
CA LYS A 19 0.40 -4.14 18.97
C LYS A 19 -0.41 -5.06 19.87
N ASP A 20 -1.08 -6.05 19.28
CA ASP A 20 -1.96 -6.96 20.03
C ASP A 20 -1.17 -7.73 21.09
N HIS A 21 0.04 -8.15 20.76
CA HIS A 21 0.95 -8.79 21.72
C HIS A 21 1.39 -7.84 22.84
N ALA A 22 1.80 -6.62 22.50
CA ALA A 22 2.30 -5.63 23.46
C ALA A 22 1.21 -5.12 24.40
N ILE A 23 -0.02 -4.93 23.92
CA ILE A 23 -1.16 -4.57 24.78
C ILE A 23 -1.50 -5.76 25.69
N SER A 24 -1.56 -6.97 25.15
CA SER A 24 -1.92 -8.17 25.92
C SER A 24 -0.89 -8.56 26.97
N LYS A 25 0.41 -8.33 26.72
CA LYS A 25 1.51 -8.76 27.63
C LYS A 25 2.15 -7.61 28.40
N GLY A 26 2.32 -6.45 27.77
CA GLY A 26 2.93 -5.27 28.39
C GLY A 26 1.94 -4.45 29.23
N GLY A 27 0.65 -4.56 28.96
CA GLY A 27 -0.43 -3.97 29.77
C GLY A 27 -0.98 -4.91 30.85
N ASP A 28 -0.46 -6.13 30.98
CA ASP A 28 -0.92 -7.08 32.00
C ASP A 28 -0.43 -6.66 33.38
N THR A 29 -1.33 -6.08 34.15
CA THR A 29 -1.07 -5.60 35.50
C THR A 29 -1.72 -6.46 36.58
N SER A 30 -2.14 -7.68 36.22
CA SER A 30 -2.80 -8.64 37.12
C SER A 30 -1.97 -9.03 38.35
N GLY A 31 -0.64 -8.94 38.25
CA GLY A 31 0.29 -9.20 39.36
C GLY A 31 0.59 -7.99 40.26
N PHE A 32 0.05 -6.80 39.97
CA PHE A 32 0.38 -5.59 40.71
C PHE A 32 -0.44 -5.54 42.02
N THR A 33 0.23 -5.74 43.14
CA THR A 33 -0.36 -5.74 44.48
C THR A 33 0.29 -4.69 45.38
N GLY A 34 -0.46 -4.20 46.38
CA GLY A 34 0.03 -3.23 47.36
C GLY A 34 0.45 -1.90 46.72
N LEU A 35 1.66 -1.43 46.99
CA LEU A 35 2.19 -0.17 46.44
C LEU A 35 2.30 -0.19 44.90
N LEU A 36 2.45 -1.36 44.28
CA LEU A 36 2.59 -1.47 42.83
C LEU A 36 1.28 -1.18 42.09
N THR A 37 0.12 -1.33 42.72
CA THR A 37 -1.18 -1.00 42.11
C THR A 37 -1.27 0.50 41.75
N LEU A 38 -0.52 1.36 42.44
CA LEU A 38 -0.42 2.79 42.10
C LEU A 38 0.19 3.05 40.71
N LEU A 39 0.90 2.07 40.14
CA LEU A 39 1.51 2.17 38.81
C LEU A 39 0.56 1.75 37.67
N HIS A 40 -0.61 1.15 37.98
CA HIS A 40 -1.62 0.77 36.97
C HIS A 40 -1.89 1.85 35.92
N PRO A 41 -2.26 3.10 36.28
CA PRO A 41 -2.59 4.11 35.28
C PRO A 41 -1.40 4.46 34.37
N VAL A 42 -0.18 4.42 34.89
CA VAL A 42 1.04 4.72 34.12
C VAL A 42 1.31 3.59 33.11
N VAL A 43 1.27 2.34 33.55
CA VAL A 43 1.50 1.18 32.67
C VAL A 43 0.43 1.07 31.58
N THR A 44 -0.84 1.25 31.95
CA THR A 44 -1.96 1.28 31.00
C THR A 44 -1.80 2.43 30.00
N GLY A 45 -1.38 3.62 30.46
CA GLY A 45 -1.14 4.77 29.59
C GLY A 45 -0.01 4.53 28.58
N VAL A 46 1.11 3.96 29.02
CA VAL A 46 2.24 3.62 28.12
C VAL A 46 1.85 2.53 27.12
N ALA A 47 1.11 1.50 27.56
CA ALA A 47 0.62 0.45 26.68
C ALA A 47 -0.35 1.00 25.61
N SER A 48 -1.25 1.91 26.00
CA SER A 48 -2.18 2.58 25.07
C SER A 48 -1.42 3.44 24.05
N LEU A 49 -0.49 4.29 24.51
CA LEU A 49 0.29 5.16 23.62
C LEU A 49 1.14 4.36 22.63
N TYR A 50 1.76 3.27 23.09
CA TYR A 50 2.49 2.35 22.23
C TYR A 50 1.56 1.73 21.18
N GLY A 51 0.38 1.29 21.60
CA GLY A 51 -0.59 0.69 20.68
C GLY A 51 -1.13 1.66 19.64
N GLU A 52 -1.44 2.89 20.04
CA GLU A 52 -1.87 3.97 19.14
C GLU A 52 -0.78 4.33 18.12
N THR A 53 0.48 4.35 18.55
CA THR A 53 1.62 4.61 17.66
C THR A 53 1.77 3.52 16.60
N LEU A 54 1.61 2.25 16.99
CA LEU A 54 1.66 1.13 16.04
C LEU A 54 0.46 1.14 15.07
N ASP A 55 -0.74 1.49 15.55
CA ASP A 55 -1.91 1.65 14.68
C ASP A 55 -1.73 2.80 13.68
N PHE A 56 -1.15 3.91 14.11
CA PHE A 56 -0.82 5.02 13.23
C PHE A 56 0.20 4.60 12.16
N ALA A 57 1.27 3.91 12.55
CA ALA A 57 2.28 3.41 11.62
C ALA A 57 1.68 2.45 10.59
N ALA A 58 0.84 1.50 11.02
CA ALA A 58 0.15 0.57 10.13
C ALA A 58 -0.76 1.30 9.13
N LYS A 59 -1.55 2.30 9.59
CA LYS A 59 -2.40 3.12 8.72
C LYS A 59 -1.62 3.86 7.65
N MET A 60 -0.48 4.46 8.01
CA MET A 60 0.38 5.17 7.05
C MET A 60 0.96 4.22 6.00
N MET A 61 1.41 3.03 6.41
CA MET A 61 1.90 2.02 5.47
C MET A 61 0.83 1.53 4.49
N LEU A 62 -0.40 1.31 4.97
CA LEU A 62 -1.52 0.92 4.10
C LEU A 62 -1.88 2.02 3.10
N LYS A 63 -1.83 3.28 3.54
CA LYS A 63 -2.05 4.44 2.66
C LYS A 63 -0.99 4.51 1.55
N ASP A 64 0.28 4.33 1.91
CA ASP A 64 1.38 4.33 0.94
C ASP A 64 1.30 3.14 -0.03
N SER A 65 0.91 1.97 0.48
CA SER A 65 0.63 0.77 -0.33
C SER A 65 -0.47 1.04 -1.37
N GLU A 66 -1.58 1.65 -0.96
CA GLU A 66 -2.69 2.01 -1.85
C GLU A 66 -2.24 3.02 -2.92
N ALA A 67 -1.48 4.04 -2.53
CA ALA A 67 -0.93 5.01 -3.47
C ALA A 67 -0.01 4.37 -4.51
N LEU A 68 0.83 3.41 -4.11
CA LEU A 68 1.69 2.66 -5.02
C LEU A 68 0.89 1.76 -5.97
N LYS A 69 -0.17 1.10 -5.49
CA LYS A 69 -1.07 0.29 -6.33
C LYS A 69 -1.75 1.16 -7.39
N LYS A 70 -2.32 2.29 -6.98
CA LYS A 70 -2.97 3.26 -7.88
C LYS A 70 -2.00 3.83 -8.92
N THR A 71 -0.77 4.14 -8.50
CA THR A 71 0.28 4.60 -9.41
C THR A 71 0.61 3.52 -10.44
N ALA A 72 0.78 2.27 -10.01
CA ALA A 72 1.04 1.16 -10.92
C ALA A 72 -0.09 0.97 -11.95
N GLU A 73 -1.34 1.02 -11.52
CA GLU A 73 -2.51 0.96 -12.40
C GLU A 73 -2.54 2.12 -13.42
N HIS A 74 -2.14 3.32 -12.99
CA HIS A 74 -2.06 4.47 -13.88
C HIS A 74 -1.01 4.27 -14.98
N TYR A 75 0.19 3.80 -14.63
CA TYR A 75 1.23 3.48 -15.61
C TYR A 75 0.77 2.39 -16.59
N GLU A 76 0.19 1.29 -16.09
CA GLU A 76 -0.35 0.23 -16.94
C GLU A 76 -1.44 0.74 -17.90
N LYS A 77 -2.29 1.67 -17.44
CA LYS A 77 -3.31 2.28 -18.30
C LYS A 77 -2.69 3.15 -19.39
N VAL A 78 -1.68 3.95 -19.07
CA VAL A 78 -0.98 4.81 -20.03
C VAL A 78 -0.27 3.96 -21.08
N ASP A 79 0.44 2.91 -20.68
CA ASP A 79 1.12 2.00 -21.60
C ASP A 79 0.14 1.33 -22.56
N ASN A 80 -1.01 0.86 -22.05
CA ASN A 80 -2.06 0.27 -22.88
C ASN A 80 -2.67 1.26 -23.89
N ILE A 81 -2.82 2.53 -23.52
CA ILE A 81 -3.28 3.58 -24.45
C ILE A 81 -2.22 3.81 -25.54
N GLY A 82 -0.94 3.86 -25.16
CA GLY A 82 0.17 3.99 -26.10
C GLY A 82 0.19 2.86 -27.13
N LEU A 83 0.08 1.61 -26.67
CA LEU A 83 0.03 0.44 -27.55
C LEU A 83 -1.12 0.52 -28.56
N LYS A 84 -2.34 0.86 -28.10
CA LYS A 84 -3.50 1.02 -28.99
C LYS A 84 -3.31 2.14 -30.01
N LEU A 85 -2.64 3.23 -29.62
CA LEU A 85 -2.33 4.33 -30.52
C LEU A 85 -1.34 3.89 -31.61
N PHE A 86 -0.29 3.16 -31.23
CA PHE A 86 0.68 2.59 -32.16
C PHE A 86 0.05 1.60 -33.13
N GLU A 87 -0.80 0.68 -32.64
CA GLU A 87 -1.58 -0.23 -33.50
C GLU A 87 -2.46 0.55 -34.48
N GLY A 88 -3.13 1.61 -34.02
CA GLY A 88 -3.93 2.47 -34.88
C GLY A 88 -3.13 3.18 -35.96
N VAL A 89 -1.92 3.65 -35.64
CA VAL A 89 -1.00 4.26 -36.62
C VAL A 89 -0.49 3.22 -37.61
N GLN A 90 -0.09 2.04 -37.16
CA GLN A 90 0.36 0.94 -38.02
C GLN A 90 -0.74 0.52 -38.99
N ASN A 91 -1.96 0.32 -38.51
CA ASN A 91 -3.10 -0.03 -39.35
C ASN A 91 -3.38 1.03 -40.42
N LYS A 92 -3.29 2.32 -40.07
CA LYS A 92 -3.43 3.42 -41.04
C LYS A 92 -2.29 3.45 -42.06
N LEU A 93 -1.05 3.22 -41.62
CA LEU A 93 0.12 3.20 -42.50
C LEU A 93 0.05 2.03 -43.48
N SER A 94 -0.32 0.83 -43.02
CA SER A 94 -0.52 -0.34 -43.87
C SER A 94 -1.67 -0.14 -44.85
N GLY A 95 -2.78 0.47 -44.42
CA GLY A 95 -3.89 0.83 -45.33
C GLY A 95 -3.50 1.87 -46.39
N ALA A 96 -2.67 2.85 -46.03
CA ALA A 96 -2.14 3.85 -46.97
C ALA A 96 -1.14 3.24 -47.98
N GLN A 97 -0.34 2.25 -47.58
CA GLN A 97 0.56 1.52 -48.47
C GLN A 97 -0.18 0.59 -49.44
N GLN A 98 -1.39 0.14 -49.09
CA GLN A 98 -2.24 -0.69 -49.96
C GLN A 98 -3.17 0.13 -50.85
N ALA A 99 -3.25 1.45 -50.68
CA ALA A 99 -4.02 2.31 -51.56
C ALA A 99 -3.38 2.31 -52.97
N PRO A 100 -4.15 2.13 -54.06
CA PRO A 100 -3.58 2.16 -55.40
C PRO A 100 -2.95 3.53 -55.66
N GLN A 101 -1.74 3.59 -56.19
CA GLN A 101 -1.21 4.82 -56.78
C GLN A 101 -2.06 5.19 -57.99
N VAL A 102 -3.10 5.99 -57.77
CA VAL A 102 -3.88 6.62 -58.84
C VAL A 102 -3.04 7.77 -59.37
N GLY A 103 -2.18 7.50 -60.34
CA GLY A 103 -1.37 8.51 -61.00
C GLY A 103 -0.19 7.94 -61.76
N GLY A 104 -0.46 7.40 -62.95
CA GLY A 104 0.58 6.95 -63.88
C GLY A 104 0.04 6.91 -65.31
N ASN A 105 0.18 8.06 -65.99
CA ASN A 105 -0.02 8.37 -67.42
C ASN A 105 -1.43 8.23 -68.02
#